data_AF-A0A010SJF4-F1
#
_entry.id   AF-A0A010SJF4-F1
#
_cell.length_a   1.000
_cell.length_b   1.000
_cell.length_c   1.000
_cell.angle_alpha   90.00
_cell.angle_beta   90.00
_cell.angle_gamma   90.00
#
_symmetry.space_group_name_H-M   'P 1'
#
loop_
_entity.id
_entity.type
_entity.pdbx_description
1 polymer ?
#
loop_
_entity_poly.entity_id
_entity_poly.type
_entity_poly.pdbx_seq_one_letter_code
_entity_poly.pdbx_strand_id
1 'polypeptide(L)' 'MRNGLKPQGGIYKATGRPISARVAHLWTLADGKVTRFEPFVDSHTVQLAIADQ' A
#
# COMPACT_ATOMS: atom_id res chain seq x y z
N MET A 1 4.86 -10.94 16.65
CA MET A 1 4.50 -9.88 15.66
C MET A 1 4.89 -10.38 14.29
N ARG A 2 3.96 -10.46 13.33
CA ARG A 2 4.23 -11.03 12.00
C ARG A 2 4.72 -9.91 11.07
N ASN A 3 6.02 -9.62 11.09
CA ASN A 3 6.63 -8.67 10.14
C ASN A 3 6.67 -9.34 8.76
N GLY A 4 5.77 -8.96 7.87
CA GLY A 4 5.76 -9.44 6.49
C GLY A 4 5.26 -8.37 5.55
N LEU A 5 6.17 -7.85 4.70
CA LEU A 5 5.81 -7.07 3.53
C LEU A 5 4.80 -7.87 2.71
N LYS A 6 3.62 -7.31 2.49
CA LYS A 6 2.60 -7.90 1.64
C LYS A 6 2.59 -7.13 0.32
N PRO A 7 2.68 -7.80 -0.85
CA PRO A 7 2.34 -7.18 -2.11
C PRO A 7 0.84 -6.85 -2.10
N GLN A 8 0.48 -5.60 -2.40
CA GLN A 8 -0.87 -5.23 -2.79
C GLN A 8 -0.99 -5.29 -4.31
N GLY A 9 -2.03 -6.01 -4.76
CA GLY A 9 -2.39 -6.15 -6.16
C GLY A 9 -3.72 -5.46 -6.49
N GLY A 10 -3.88 -5.02 -7.74
CA GLY A 10 -5.16 -4.48 -8.24
C GLY A 10 -5.06 -4.03 -9.70
N ILE A 11 -6.18 -3.60 -10.29
CA ILE A 11 -6.21 -2.93 -11.60
C ILE A 11 -6.65 -1.49 -11.39
N TYR A 12 -5.86 -0.52 -11.89
CA TYR A 12 -6.29 0.88 -11.88
C TYR A 12 -7.35 1.08 -12.95
N LYS A 13 -8.59 1.35 -12.53
CA LYS A 13 -9.76 1.31 -13.42
C LYS A 13 -9.67 2.27 -14.61
N ALA A 14 -9.09 3.46 -14.42
CA ALA A 14 -9.05 4.48 -15.47
C ALA A 14 -8.12 4.09 -16.63
N THR A 15 -6.99 3.43 -16.33
CA THR A 15 -6.00 3.04 -17.35
C THR A 15 -6.05 1.54 -17.69
N GLY A 16 -6.76 0.74 -16.90
CA GLY A 16 -6.75 -0.72 -16.98
C GLY A 16 -5.43 -1.37 -16.57
N ARG A 17 -4.45 -0.61 -16.06
CA ARG A 17 -3.10 -1.11 -15.77
C ARG A 17 -3.03 -1.84 -14.42
N PRO A 18 -2.29 -2.95 -14.33
CA PRO A 18 -2.11 -3.66 -13.06
C PRO A 18 -1.19 -2.90 -12.10
N ILE A 19 -1.50 -3.00 -10.81
CA ILE A 19 -0.68 -2.54 -9.69
C ILE A 19 -0.16 -3.78 -8.97
N SER A 20 1.13 -3.77 -8.65
CA SER A 20 1.77 -4.74 -7.76
C SER A 20 2.78 -4.00 -6.87
N ALA A 21 2.31 -3.41 -5.78
CA ALA A 21 3.12 -2.57 -4.90
C ALA A 21 3.43 -3.28 -3.58
N ARG A 22 4.66 -3.18 -3.08
CA ARG A 22 4.98 -3.65 -1.72
C ARG A 22 4.44 -2.64 -0.70
N VAL A 23 3.85 -3.15 0.39
CA VAL A 23 3.42 -2.33 1.53
C VAL A 23 3.92 -2.87 2.86
N ALA A 24 4.20 -1.94 3.76
CA ALA A 24 4.22 -2.17 5.20
C ALA A 24 3.22 -1.24 5.88
N HIS A 25 2.58 -1.72 6.95
CA HIS A 25 1.67 -0.93 7.77
C HIS A 25 2.27 -0.75 9.16
N LEU A 26 2.53 0.48 9.55
CA LEU A 26 2.90 0.83 10.91
C LEU A 26 1.64 1.19 11.70
N TRP A 27 1.42 0.48 12.79
CA TRP A 27 0.32 0.71 13.71
C TRP A 27 0.87 1.14 15.07
N THR A 28 0.34 2.22 15.62
CA THR A 28 0.55 2.59 17.03
C THR A 28 -0.71 2.23 17.81
N LEU A 29 -0.54 1.56 18.94
CA LEU A 29 -1.63 1.18 19.83
C LEU A 29 -1.44 1.82 21.19
N ALA A 30 -2.53 2.27 21.80
CA ALA A 30 -2.60 2.65 23.22
C ALA A 30 -3.89 2.05 23.80
N ASP A 31 -3.78 1.45 24.99
CA ASP A 31 -4.91 0.81 25.69
C ASP A 31 -5.69 -0.20 24.84
N GLY A 32 -4.95 -0.99 24.04
CA GLY A 32 -5.53 -1.99 23.14
C GLY A 32 -6.25 -1.42 21.91
N LYS A 33 -6.25 -0.08 21.72
CA LYS A 33 -6.87 0.60 20.57
C LYS A 33 -5.81 1.16 19.64
N VAL A 34 -6.10 1.17 18.34
CA VAL A 34 -5.26 1.84 17.35
C VAL A 34 -5.37 3.35 17.52
N THR A 35 -4.24 4.02 17.71
CA THR A 35 -4.15 5.48 17.82
C THR A 35 -3.50 6.12 16.60
N ARG A 36 -2.71 5.35 15.84
CA ARG A 36 -2.09 5.82 14.59
C ARG A 36 -1.95 4.68 13.59
N PHE A 37 -2.14 5.02 12.32
CA PHE A 37 -1.89 4.16 11.18
C PHE A 37 -1.06 4.93 10.16
N GLU A 38 0.07 4.35 9.73
CA GLU A 38 0.94 4.91 8.71
C GLU A 38 1.38 3.81 7.72
N PRO A 39 0.87 3.83 6.48
CA PRO A 39 1.32 2.93 5.44
C PRO A 39 2.60 3.44 4.76
N PHE A 40 3.53 2.53 4.50
CA PHE A 40 4.67 2.75 3.62
C PHE A 40 4.48 1.91 2.37
N VAL A 41 4.32 2.58 1.23
CA VAL A 41 4.04 1.96 -0.07
C VAL A 41 5.11 2.31 -1.08
N ASP A 42 5.45 1.36 -1.95
CA ASP A 42 6.22 1.62 -3.18
C ASP A 42 5.37 2.47 -4.15
N SER A 43 5.35 3.79 -3.89
CA SER A 43 4.47 4.73 -4.58
C SER A 43 4.81 4.86 -6.06
N HIS A 44 6.06 4.67 -6.46
CA HIS A 44 6.47 4.70 -7.86
C HIS A 44 5.72 3.65 -8.69
N THR A 45 5.59 2.44 -8.16
CA THR A 45 4.86 1.35 -8.86
C THR A 45 3.37 1.68 -9.01
N VAL A 46 2.79 2.39 -8.05
CA VAL A 46 1.40 2.87 -8.14
C VAL A 46 1.28 3.97 -9.20
N GLN A 47 2.23 4.90 -9.24
CA GLN A 47 2.21 6.01 -10.20
C GLN A 47 2.34 5.53 -11.65
N LEU A 48 3.11 4.48 -11.93
CA LEU A 48 3.20 3.88 -13.28
C LEU A 48 1.86 3.33 -13.79
N ALA A 49 0.97 2.89 -12.88
CA ALA A 49 -0.36 2.44 -13.26
C ALA A 49 -1.33 3.61 -13.48
N ILE A 50 -1.11 4.75 -12.82
CA ILE A 50 -1.97 5.94 -12.90
C ILE A 50 -1.61 6.84 -14.09
N ALA A 51 -0.31 7.05 -14.33
CA ALA A 51 0.15 7.96 -15.37
C ALA A 51 -0.23 7.40 -16.75
N ASP A 52 -0.95 8.21 -17.54
CA ASP A 52 -1.13 7.96 -18.97
C ASP A 52 0.12 8.50 -19.68
N GLN A 53 0.89 7.60 -20.28
CA GLN A 53 1.98 7.96 -21.19
C GLN A 53 1.45 7.89 -22.61
#